data_AF-A0AAN8G6G4-F1
#
_entry.id   AF-A0AAN8G6G4-F1
#
_cell.length_a   1.000
_cell.length_b   1.000
_cell.length_c   1.000
_cell.angle_alpha   90.00
_cell.angle_beta   90.00
_cell.angle_gamma   90.00
#
_symmetry.space_group_name_H-M   'P 1'
#
loop_
_entity.id
_entity.type
_entity.pdbx_description
1 polymer ?
#
loop_
_entity_poly.entity_id
_entity_poly.type
_entity_poly.pdbx_seq_one_letter_code
_entity_poly.pdbx_strand_id
1 'polypeptide(L)'
;MTNITSRSLAISWSYPENDKGNLTAYILDITVNGVCEQKFIYVYNTVNKSSLPSNVSCSNISYIQHNLREHVNQNITDLQPYTNYTVTVIPYNSQVGEQEQQTYQTLTEGTCSLLLY
;
A
#
# COMPACT_ATOMS: atom_id res chain seq x y z
N MET A 1 -10.45 2.54 -10.37
CA MET A 1 -10.44 3.88 -10.98
C MET A 1 -9.87 4.83 -9.92
N THR A 2 -8.73 5.46 -10.16
CA THR A 2 -8.00 6.27 -9.16
C THR A 2 -8.34 7.75 -9.33
N ASN A 3 -8.88 8.39 -8.30
CA ASN A 3 -9.12 9.84 -8.30
C ASN A 3 -7.88 10.53 -7.71
N ILE A 4 -7.26 11.42 -8.48
CA ILE A 4 -6.03 12.14 -8.09
C ILE A 4 -6.37 13.62 -8.01
N THR A 5 -6.09 14.22 -6.86
CA THR A 5 -6.09 15.67 -6.70
C THR A 5 -4.66 16.14 -6.45
N SER A 6 -4.45 17.46 -6.31
CA SER A 6 -3.11 17.98 -6.00
C SER A 6 -2.55 17.53 -4.65
N ARG A 7 -3.39 16.97 -3.78
CA ARG A 7 -3.02 16.62 -2.40
C ARG A 7 -3.51 15.25 -1.95
N SER A 8 -4.21 14.53 -2.83
CA SER A 8 -4.78 13.23 -2.48
C SER A 8 -4.73 12.26 -3.64
N LEU A 9 -4.63 10.99 -3.29
CA LEU A 9 -4.66 9.88 -4.21
C LEU A 9 -5.60 8.80 -3.67
N ALA A 10 -6.62 8.44 -4.42
CA ALA A 10 -7.44 7.27 -4.13
C ALA A 10 -6.88 6.06 -4.88
N ILE A 11 -6.55 4.99 -4.16
CA ILE A 11 -6.17 3.69 -4.73
C ILE A 11 -7.10 2.60 -4.21
N SER A 12 -7.20 1.54 -5.00
CA SER A 12 -8.03 0.40 -4.69
C SER A 12 -7.36 -0.88 -5.14
N TRP A 13 -7.40 -1.93 -4.33
CA TRP A 13 -6.90 -3.24 -4.70
C TRP A 13 -7.83 -4.34 -4.19
N SER A 14 -7.76 -5.49 -4.84
CA SER A 14 -8.52 -6.68 -4.49
C SER A 14 -7.60 -7.74 -3.89
N TYR A 15 -8.19 -8.80 -3.36
CA TYR A 15 -7.46 -9.97 -2.93
C TYR A 15 -6.57 -10.53 -4.06
N PRO A 16 -5.30 -10.85 -3.81
CA PRO A 16 -4.42 -11.42 -4.84
C PRO A 16 -4.94 -12.80 -5.27
N GLU A 17 -4.97 -13.06 -6.58
CA GLU A 17 -5.45 -14.34 -7.12
C GLU A 17 -4.52 -15.51 -6.78
N ASN A 18 -3.22 -15.23 -6.67
CA ASN A 18 -2.17 -16.20 -6.32
C ASN A 18 -1.71 -15.98 -4.88
N ASP A 19 -2.56 -16.30 -3.90
CA ASP A 19 -2.12 -16.32 -2.51
C ASP A 19 -1.28 -17.58 -2.28
N LYS A 20 0.04 -17.41 -2.14
CA LYS A 20 0.99 -18.49 -1.78
C LYS A 20 0.78 -18.99 -0.33
N GLY A 21 -0.45 -19.05 0.15
CA GLY A 21 -0.87 -19.38 1.51
C GLY A 21 -1.72 -18.27 2.17
N ASN A 22 -1.82 -18.31 3.50
CA ASN A 22 -2.65 -17.38 4.28
C ASN A 22 -2.07 -15.96 4.35
N LEU A 23 -2.67 -15.02 3.63
CA LEU A 23 -2.31 -13.60 3.69
C LEU A 23 -2.47 -13.05 5.13
N THR A 24 -1.44 -12.40 5.65
CA THR A 24 -1.43 -11.85 7.03
C THR A 24 -1.44 -10.33 7.07
N ALA A 25 -1.04 -9.64 5.99
CA ALA A 25 -1.15 -8.19 5.88
C ALA A 25 -1.17 -7.71 4.41
N TYR A 26 -1.63 -6.48 4.19
CA TYR A 26 -1.14 -5.65 3.07
C TYR A 26 -0.29 -4.52 3.61
N ILE A 27 0.80 -4.25 2.91
CA ILE A 27 1.67 -3.10 3.16
C ILE A 27 1.54 -2.19 1.96
N LEU A 28 1.02 -0.99 2.19
CA LEU A 28 0.91 0.05 1.19
C LEU A 28 2.02 1.07 1.44
N ASP A 29 2.99 1.12 0.53
CA ASP A 29 4.13 2.01 0.58
C ASP A 29 3.95 3.19 -0.36
N ILE A 30 4.12 4.40 0.17
CA ILE A 30 4.09 5.65 -0.59
C ILE A 30 5.48 6.26 -0.47
N THR A 31 6.22 6.28 -1.59
CA THR A 31 7.61 6.71 -1.62
C THR A 31 7.86 7.81 -2.64
N VAL A 32 8.83 8.68 -2.35
CA VAL A 32 9.36 9.69 -3.26
C VAL A 32 10.85 9.43 -3.39
N ASN A 33 11.34 9.19 -4.62
CA ASN A 33 12.74 8.84 -4.87
C ASN A 33 13.26 7.68 -4.00
N GLY A 34 12.39 6.71 -3.68
CA GLY A 34 12.72 5.55 -2.83
C GLY A 34 12.72 5.82 -1.32
N VAL A 35 12.44 7.06 -0.88
CA VAL A 35 12.28 7.42 0.53
C VAL A 35 10.81 7.29 0.94
N CYS A 36 10.54 6.66 2.08
CA CYS A 36 9.17 6.48 2.57
C CYS A 36 8.58 7.78 3.12
N GLU A 37 7.48 8.22 2.51
CA GLU A 37 6.70 9.39 2.94
C GLU A 37 5.55 8.97 3.84
N GLN A 38 4.79 7.96 3.41
CA GLN A 38 3.67 7.40 4.15
C GLN A 38 3.59 5.89 3.96
N LYS A 39 3.06 5.19 4.97
CA LYS A 39 2.84 3.76 4.91
C LYS A 39 1.54 3.39 5.61
N PHE A 40 0.74 2.53 4.98
CA PHE A 40 -0.47 1.97 5.58
C PHE A 40 -0.32 0.46 5.67
N ILE A 41 -0.63 -0.09 6.84
CA ILE A 41 -0.50 -1.52 7.12
C ILE A 41 -1.88 -2.05 7.48
N TYR A 42 -2.42 -2.86 6.57
CA TYR A 42 -3.71 -3.52 6.73
C TYR A 42 -3.48 -4.88 7.36
N VAL A 43 -4.16 -5.17 8.48
CA VAL A 43 -4.07 -6.44 9.21
C VAL A 43 -5.45 -6.90 9.66
N TYR A 44 -5.62 -8.20 9.86
CA TYR A 44 -6.87 -8.73 10.45
C TYR A 44 -7.10 -8.26 11.89
N ASN A 45 -6.02 -8.09 12.67
CA ASN A 45 -6.07 -7.63 14.04
C ASN A 45 -4.87 -6.72 14.35
N THR A 46 -5.13 -5.49 14.79
CA THR A 46 -4.09 -4.47 15.05
C THR A 46 -3.35 -4.66 16.39
N VAL A 47 -3.88 -5.51 17.27
CA VAL A 47 -3.27 -5.83 18.57
C VAL A 47 -2.14 -6.86 18.42
N ASN A 48 -2.27 -7.81 17.48
CA ASN A 48 -1.27 -8.84 17.22
C ASN A 48 -0.40 -8.48 16.01
N LYS A 49 0.59 -7.61 16.23
CA LYS A 49 1.56 -7.17 15.21
C LYS A 49 2.63 -8.22 14.84
N SER A 50 2.64 -9.39 15.49
CA SER A 50 3.68 -10.41 15.33
C SER A 50 3.78 -11.04 13.93
N SER A 51 2.83 -10.75 13.03
CA SER A 51 2.83 -11.24 11.65
C SER A 51 3.20 -10.16 10.63
N LEU A 52 3.99 -9.16 11.03
CA LEU A 52 4.49 -8.11 10.15
C LEU A 52 5.99 -8.29 9.88
N PRO A 53 6.48 -7.84 8.72
CA PRO A 53 7.91 -7.85 8.45
C PRO A 53 8.64 -6.96 9.47
N SER A 54 9.82 -7.42 9.91
CA SER A 54 10.64 -6.74 10.93
C SER A 54 11.28 -5.43 10.44
N ASN A 55 11.24 -5.16 9.14
CA ASN A 55 11.82 -4.00 8.47
C ASN A 55 10.77 -2.99 7.98
N VAL A 56 9.61 -2.89 8.63
CA VAL A 56 8.63 -1.86 8.29
C VAL A 56 9.03 -0.51 8.91
N SER A 57 9.88 0.25 8.22
CA SER A 57 10.28 1.61 8.61
C SER A 57 9.62 2.65 7.71
N CYS A 58 9.05 3.69 8.32
CA CYS A 58 8.56 4.91 7.69
C CYS A 58 8.33 5.95 8.78
N SER A 59 8.47 7.24 8.46
CA SER A 59 8.18 8.32 9.41
C SER A 59 6.70 8.41 9.77
N ASN A 60 5.82 8.05 8.83
CA ASN A 60 4.38 8.07 8.99
C ASN A 60 3.79 6.68 8.69
N ILE A 61 3.46 5.92 9.73
CA ILE A 61 2.88 4.58 9.63
C ILE A 61 1.50 4.57 10.26
N SER A 62 0.50 4.13 9.50
CA SER A 62 -0.86 3.89 9.98
C SER A 62 -1.18 2.40 9.96
N TYR A 63 -1.81 1.90 11.03
CA TYR A 63 -2.29 0.52 11.12
C TYR A 63 -3.81 0.50 10.98
N ILE A 64 -4.31 -0.33 10.09
CA ILE A 64 -5.74 -0.42 9.77
C ILE A 64 -6.19 -1.85 9.98
N GLN A 65 -7.20 -2.04 10.82
CA GLN A 65 -7.87 -3.33 10.95
C GLN A 65 -8.81 -3.53 9.75
N HIS A 66 -8.64 -4.61 9.01
CA HIS A 66 -9.46 -4.89 7.84
C HIS A 66 -9.56 -6.39 7.56
N ASN A 67 -10.69 -6.82 7.00
CA ASN A 67 -10.81 -8.17 6.46
C ASN A 67 -10.00 -8.25 5.16
N LEU A 68 -8.84 -8.89 5.19
CA LEU A 68 -7.91 -8.89 4.06
C LEU A 68 -8.46 -9.54 2.77
N ARG A 69 -9.56 -10.30 2.87
CA ARG A 69 -10.26 -10.90 1.72
C ARG A 69 -11.22 -9.94 1.01
N GLU A 70 -11.54 -8.81 1.64
CA GLU A 70 -12.41 -7.81 1.05
C GLU A 70 -11.62 -6.83 0.17
N HIS A 71 -12.35 -6.15 -0.71
CA HIS A 71 -11.78 -5.11 -1.57
C HIS A 71 -11.42 -3.88 -0.72
N VAL A 72 -10.21 -3.34 -0.93
CA VAL A 72 -9.73 -2.19 -0.18
C VAL A 72 -9.82 -0.93 -1.03
N ASN A 73 -10.31 0.15 -0.43
CA ASN A 73 -10.27 1.50 -0.96
C ASN A 73 -9.52 2.40 0.03
N GLN A 74 -8.33 2.88 -0.34
CA GLN A 74 -7.54 3.80 0.47
C GLN A 74 -7.51 5.18 -0.17
N ASN A 75 -7.89 6.19 0.61
CA ASN A 75 -7.61 7.58 0.27
C ASN A 75 -6.32 8.03 0.98
N ILE A 76 -5.30 8.37 0.21
CA ILE A 76 -4.03 8.90 0.70
C ILE A 76 -4.14 10.41 0.64
N THR A 77 -3.92 11.10 1.77
CA THR A 77 -4.05 12.56 1.88
C THR A 77 -2.71 13.21 2.26
N ASP A 78 -2.72 14.53 2.36
CA ASP A 78 -1.56 15.33 2.81
C ASP A 78 -0.32 15.14 1.92
N LEU A 79 -0.55 14.87 0.63
CA LEU A 79 0.51 14.77 -0.36
C LEU A 79 0.97 16.15 -0.80
N GLN A 80 2.25 16.25 -1.17
CA GLN A 80 2.80 17.45 -1.77
C GLN A 80 2.35 17.53 -3.24
N PRO A 81 1.86 18.69 -3.72
CA PRO A 81 1.59 18.92 -5.14
C PRO A 81 2.84 18.73 -6.01
N TYR A 82 2.66 18.52 -7.32
CA TYR A 82 3.72 18.35 -8.32
C TYR A 82 4.81 17.33 -7.94
N THR A 83 4.46 16.32 -7.14
CA THR A 83 5.42 15.34 -6.62
C THR A 83 5.15 13.98 -7.24
N ASN A 84 6.21 13.31 -7.68
CA ASN A 84 6.13 11.97 -8.26
C ASN A 84 6.20 10.92 -7.15
N TYR A 85 5.07 10.27 -6.90
CA TYR A 85 4.94 9.21 -5.92
C TYR A 85 4.99 7.85 -6.60
N THR A 86 5.78 6.95 -6.03
CA THR A 86 5.69 5.52 -6.28
C THR A 86 4.86 4.92 -5.15
N VAL A 87 3.75 4.29 -5.53
CA VAL A 87 2.78 3.69 -4.62
C VAL A 87 2.75 2.19 -4.85
N THR A 88 3.10 1.42 -3.84
CA THR A 88 3.26 -0.04 -3.94
C THR A 88 2.37 -0.74 -2.93
N VAL A 89 1.50 -1.63 -3.41
CA VAL A 89 0.72 -2.55 -2.58
C VAL A 89 1.46 -3.88 -2.53
N ILE A 90 1.86 -4.29 -1.34
CA ILE A 90 2.64 -5.49 -1.07
C ILE A 90 1.78 -6.43 -0.21
N PRO A 91 1.22 -7.50 -0.78
CA PRO A 91 0.61 -8.54 0.02
C PRO A 91 1.70 -9.29 0.79
N TYR A 92 1.47 -9.54 2.08
CA TYR A 92 2.43 -10.18 2.97
C TYR A 92 1.82 -11.39 3.65
N ASN A 93 2.56 -12.50 3.66
CA ASN A 93 2.22 -13.72 4.36
C ASN A 93 3.37 -14.07 5.31
N SER A 94 3.09 -14.23 6.60
CA SER A 94 4.12 -14.47 7.62
C SER A 94 4.92 -15.79 7.46
N GLN A 95 4.45 -16.73 6.63
CA GLN A 95 5.13 -18.01 6.37
C GLN A 95 6.09 -17.94 5.17
N VAL A 96 5.78 -17.12 4.16
CA VAL A 96 6.50 -17.07 2.88
C VAL A 96 7.07 -15.69 2.54
N GLY A 97 6.75 -14.66 3.32
CA GLY A 97 7.21 -13.28 3.14
C GLY A 97 6.31 -12.45 2.22
N GLU A 98 6.94 -11.47 1.56
CA GLU A 98 6.28 -10.61 0.57
C GLU A 98 5.88 -11.40 -0.68
N GLN A 99 4.71 -11.07 -1.22
CA GLN A 99 4.15 -11.71 -2.40
C GLN A 99 4.18 -10.74 -3.60
N GLU A 100 3.58 -11.15 -4.72
CA GLU A 100 3.51 -10.36 -5.95
C GLU A 100 2.90 -8.98 -5.67
N GLN A 101 3.66 -7.93 -5.99
CA GLN A 101 3.36 -6.55 -5.61
C GLN A 101 2.67 -5.83 -6.75
N GLN A 102 1.77 -4.90 -6.41
CA GLN A 102 1.17 -4.01 -7.39
C GLN A 102 1.74 -2.61 -7.25
N THR A 103 2.42 -2.11 -8.28
CA THR A 103 3.05 -0.78 -8.26
C THR A 103 2.33 0.20 -9.18
N TYR A 104 2.13 1.40 -8.66
CA TYR A 104 1.53 2.53 -9.36
C TYR A 104 2.50 3.71 -9.32
N GLN A 105 2.69 4.39 -10.44
CA GLN A 105 3.39 5.67 -10.48
C GLN A 105 2.40 6.79 -10.76
N THR A 106 2.51 7.88 -10.00
CA THR A 106 1.58 8.99 -10.15
C THR A 106 2.20 10.33 -9.78
N LEU A 107 1.83 11.35 -10.55
CA LEU A 107 2.09 12.74 -10.25
C LEU A 107 0.84 13.36 -9.63
N THR A 108 1.01 14.01 -8.47
CA THR A 108 -0.05 14.79 -7.79
C THR A 108 -0.44 16.07 -8.54
N GLU A 109 -0.45 16.05 -9.87
CA GLU A 109 -1.11 17.08 -10.69
C GLU A 109 -1.52 16.56 -12.09
N GLY A 110 -1.48 15.24 -12.32
CA GLY A 110 -1.93 14.66 -13.58
C GLY A 110 -1.39 13.26 -13.86
N THR A 111 -2.33 12.36 -14.18
CA THR A 111 -2.20 10.95 -14.64
C THR A 111 -1.51 9.95 -13.69
N CYS A 112 -2.28 8.90 -13.32
CA CYS A 112 -1.77 7.64 -12.77
C CYS A 112 -1.42 6.72 -13.94
N SER A 113 -0.21 6.17 -13.99
CA SER A 113 0.15 5.13 -14.96
C SER A 113 0.37 3.82 -14.21
N LEU A 114 -0.39 2.78 -14.59
CA LEU A 114 -0.19 1.42 -14.10
C LEU A 114 1.03 0.82 -14.81
N LEU A 115 2.01 0.33 -14.05
CA LEU A 115 3.10 -0.48 -14.59
C LEU A 115 2.89 -1.94 -14.12
N LEU A 116 2.71 -2.84 -15.08
CA LEU A 116 2.70 -4.28 -14.83
C LEU A 116 4.13 -4.81 -15.07
N TYR A 117 4.73 -5.47 -14.08
CA TYR A 117 6.03 -6.15 -14.17
C TYR A 117 5.88 -7.62 -13.83
#